data_AF-A0A813JJA9-F1
#
_entry.id   AF-A0A813JJA9-F1
#
_cell.length_a   1.000
_cell.length_b   1.000
_cell.length_c   1.000
_cell.angle_alpha   90.00
_cell.angle_beta   90.00
_cell.angle_gamma   90.00
#
_symmetry.space_group_name_H-M   'P 1'
#
loop_
_entity.id
_entity.type
_entity.pdbx_description
1 polymer ?
#
loop_
_entity_poly.entity_id
_entity_poly.type
_entity_poly.pdbx_seq_one_letter_code
_entity_poly.pdbx_strand_id
1 'polypeptide(L)'
;MVIFATSSQAWFVHAVPSSAGPLISDRPVYTITYVEWLAIVPQLLCVAGYCALGRPLRELTRPVIVTNIYIVSAWMAQLVAGAPLRWALVAVTFALYGWASWDVALWARAYFAAPPPEDLPGRLLRPCLALGVNATFAVHAMVYLAAICGAITPGLERACYLALDVGVKLAVSWLCCGFCFVSFVFCCWLVGWLGTSTAVCTAVGRTSGQDVTGKHVHCTCMGPRPTSRMHNTRWYKCWLGHEVAPHLVAVVMRPVLSTKLFE
;
A
#
# COMPACT_ATOMS: atom_id res chain seq x y z
N MET A 1 6.49 14.17 26.06
CA MET A 1 6.77 15.11 24.96
C MET A 1 7.46 14.35 23.83
N VAL A 2 6.94 14.40 22.60
CA VAL A 2 7.59 13.73 21.45
C VAL A 2 8.57 14.73 20.84
N ILE A 3 9.86 14.38 20.82
CA ILE A 3 10.88 15.19 20.16
C ILE A 3 11.13 14.56 18.79
N PHE A 4 10.98 15.36 17.74
CA PHE A 4 11.35 14.97 16.38
C PHE A 4 12.82 15.32 16.17
N ALA A 5 13.68 14.30 16.18
CA ALA A 5 15.09 14.49 15.86
C ALA A 5 15.30 14.27 14.35
N THR A 6 15.87 15.26 13.67
CA THR A 6 16.29 15.16 12.27
C THR A 6 17.74 14.67 12.22
N SER A 7 18.01 13.56 11.54
CA SER A 7 19.39 13.11 11.27
C SER A 7 19.80 13.47 9.84
N SER A 8 21.11 13.58 9.57
CA SER A 8 21.66 13.87 8.24
C SER A 8 21.46 12.73 7.23
N GLN A 9 20.88 11.60 7.63
CA GLN A 9 20.37 10.59 6.71
C GLN A 9 18.92 10.94 6.36
N ALA A 10 18.61 11.03 5.05
CA ALA A 10 17.39 11.60 4.46
C ALA A 10 16.03 11.01 4.87
N TRP A 11 15.96 10.18 5.91
CA TRP A 11 14.84 9.28 6.20
C TRP A 11 14.28 9.36 7.62
N PHE A 12 14.71 10.31 8.45
CA PHE A 12 14.47 10.22 9.89
C PHE A 12 13.83 11.45 10.51
N VAL A 13 12.51 11.38 10.63
CA VAL A 13 11.75 12.01 11.71
C VAL A 13 11.45 10.88 12.70
N HIS A 14 12.36 10.65 13.64
CA HIS A 14 12.15 9.69 14.71
C HIS A 14 11.48 10.39 15.89
N ALA A 15 10.37 9.82 16.35
CA ALA A 15 9.84 10.13 17.67
C ALA A 15 10.67 9.36 18.70
N VAL A 16 11.44 10.08 19.53
CA VAL A 16 12.12 9.50 20.70
C VAL A 16 11.34 9.92 21.95
N PRO A 17 10.92 8.98 22.82
CA PRO A 17 10.38 9.27 24.14
C PRO A 17 11.32 10.15 24.96
N SER A 18 10.78 11.17 25.62
CA SER A 18 11.56 12.13 26.44
C SER A 18 12.05 11.57 27.77
N SER A 19 11.60 10.37 28.16
CA SER A 19 11.98 9.72 29.42
C SER A 19 12.37 8.27 29.16
N ALA A 20 13.55 7.88 29.63
CA ALA A 20 14.03 6.51 29.56
C ALA A 20 13.15 5.59 30.43
N GLY A 21 12.17 4.97 29.80
CA GLY A 21 11.32 3.95 30.42
C GLY A 21 11.99 2.57 30.35
N PRO A 22 11.88 1.73 31.38
CA PRO A 22 12.76 0.58 31.62
C PRO A 22 12.70 -0.58 30.60
N LEU A 23 11.87 -0.51 29.56
CA LEU A 23 11.66 -1.66 28.67
C LEU A 23 11.78 -1.35 27.17
N ILE A 24 11.42 -0.16 26.66
CA ILE A 24 11.35 0.08 25.18
C ILE A 24 11.58 1.55 24.79
N SER A 25 12.15 2.42 25.64
CA SER A 25 12.14 3.87 25.35
C SER A 25 13.02 4.33 24.20
N ASP A 26 13.98 3.53 23.75
CA ASP A 26 15.00 4.04 22.82
C ASP A 26 14.86 3.48 21.41
N ARG A 27 13.76 2.77 21.12
CA ARG A 27 13.51 2.21 19.79
C ARG A 27 13.00 3.31 18.85
N PRO A 28 13.65 3.54 17.69
CA PRO A 28 13.17 4.51 16.73
C PRO A 28 11.81 4.10 16.15
N VAL A 29 10.85 5.03 16.14
CA VAL A 29 9.58 4.84 15.42
C VAL A 29 9.74 5.32 13.97
N TYR A 30 9.52 4.43 13.01
CA TYR A 30 9.61 4.73 11.56
C TYR A 30 8.30 5.35 11.04
N THR A 31 7.98 6.56 11.49
CA THR A 31 6.72 7.26 11.15
C THR A 31 6.43 7.31 9.64
N ILE A 32 7.45 7.54 8.82
CA ILE A 32 7.28 7.62 7.36
C ILE A 32 6.70 6.33 6.76
N THR A 33 7.06 5.17 7.32
CA THR A 33 6.56 3.86 6.89
C THR A 33 5.06 3.74 7.15
N TYR A 34 4.57 4.25 8.28
CA TYR A 34 3.13 4.25 8.57
C TYR A 34 2.36 5.19 7.62
N VAL A 35 2.91 6.37 7.32
CA VAL A 35 2.33 7.31 6.35
C VAL A 35 2.27 6.69 4.95
N GLU A 36 3.36 6.03 4.54
CA GLU A 36 3.41 5.28 3.28
C GLU A 36 2.35 4.18 3.25
N TRP A 37 2.24 3.37 4.31
CA TRP A 37 1.24 2.30 4.41
C TRP A 37 -0.20 2.83 4.34
N LEU A 38 -0.50 3.97 4.97
CA LEU A 38 -1.83 4.59 4.90
C LEU A 38 -2.23 4.98 3.46
N ALA A 39 -1.26 5.25 2.58
CA ALA A 39 -1.52 5.54 1.18
C ALA A 39 -1.57 4.26 0.33
N ILE A 40 -0.59 3.35 0.49
CA ILE A 40 -0.41 2.18 -0.38
C ILE A 40 -1.43 1.08 -0.06
N VAL A 41 -1.66 0.78 1.21
CA VAL A 41 -2.47 -0.37 1.61
C VAL A 41 -3.91 -0.29 1.09
N PRO A 42 -4.61 0.86 1.18
CA PRO A 42 -5.92 1.02 0.55
C PRO A 42 -5.92 0.74 -0.96
N GLN A 43 -4.87 1.17 -1.66
CA GLN A 43 -4.73 0.95 -3.10
C GLN A 43 -4.57 -0.55 -3.41
N LEU A 44 -3.74 -1.26 -2.64
CA LEU A 44 -3.56 -2.71 -2.79
C LEU A 44 -4.86 -3.47 -2.53
N LEU A 45 -5.63 -3.09 -1.51
CA LEU A 45 -6.94 -3.68 -1.23
C LEU A 45 -7.94 -3.39 -2.35
N CYS A 46 -7.93 -2.19 -2.93
CA CYS A 46 -8.74 -1.85 -4.09
C CYS A 46 -8.38 -2.70 -5.32
N VAL A 47 -7.08 -2.87 -5.61
CA VAL A 47 -6.63 -3.72 -6.71
C VAL A 47 -7.03 -5.17 -6.49
N ALA A 48 -6.85 -5.70 -5.27
CA ALA A 48 -7.22 -7.07 -4.94
C ALA A 48 -8.74 -7.31 -4.97
N GLY A 49 -9.54 -6.43 -4.35
CA GLY A 49 -10.98 -6.59 -4.26
C GLY A 49 -11.70 -6.25 -5.57
N TYR A 50 -11.50 -5.03 -6.07
CA TYR A 50 -12.24 -4.52 -7.22
C TYR A 50 -11.65 -5.06 -8.52
N CYS A 51 -10.35 -4.86 -8.75
CA CYS A 51 -9.74 -5.22 -10.04
C CYS A 51 -9.60 -6.73 -10.22
N ALA A 52 -9.11 -7.46 -9.21
CA ALA A 52 -8.87 -8.89 -9.33
C ALA A 52 -10.13 -9.73 -9.09
N LEU A 53 -10.90 -9.44 -8.04
CA LEU A 53 -12.08 -10.23 -7.65
C LEU A 53 -13.42 -9.68 -8.14
N GLY A 54 -13.47 -8.48 -8.74
CA GLY A 54 -14.72 -7.89 -9.23
C GLY A 54 -15.71 -7.52 -8.12
N ARG A 55 -15.22 -7.28 -6.90
CA ARG A 55 -16.07 -6.94 -5.75
C ARG A 55 -16.62 -5.50 -5.90
N PRO A 56 -17.88 -5.24 -5.54
CA PRO A 56 -18.43 -3.88 -5.60
C PRO A 56 -17.76 -2.98 -4.57
N LEU A 57 -17.53 -1.71 -4.91
CA LEU A 57 -16.83 -0.74 -4.04
C LEU A 57 -17.43 -0.63 -2.63
N ARG A 58 -18.74 -0.84 -2.49
CA ARG A 58 -19.43 -0.85 -1.18
C ARG A 58 -18.93 -1.96 -0.24
N GLU A 59 -18.54 -3.11 -0.78
CA GLU A 59 -17.94 -4.19 0.02
C GLU A 59 -16.49 -3.90 0.40
N LEU A 60 -15.78 -3.09 -0.41
CA LEU A 60 -14.38 -2.72 -0.17
C LEU A 60 -14.20 -1.65 0.90
N THR A 61 -15.14 -0.72 1.02
CA THR A 61 -14.98 0.44 1.92
C THR A 61 -14.74 0.04 3.36
N ARG A 62 -15.45 -0.99 3.85
CA ARG A 62 -15.30 -1.47 5.24
C ARG A 62 -13.89 -1.96 5.54
N PRO A 63 -13.33 -2.98 4.88
CA PRO A 63 -11.97 -3.44 5.18
C PRO A 63 -10.92 -2.36 4.92
N VAL A 64 -11.09 -1.49 3.92
CA VAL A 64 -10.17 -0.35 3.69
C VAL A 64 -10.15 0.61 4.88
N ILE A 65 -11.32 1.02 5.39
CA ILE A 65 -11.42 1.92 6.56
C ILE A 65 -10.86 1.23 7.80
N VAL A 66 -11.28 0.00 8.08
CA VAL A 66 -10.80 -0.79 9.24
C VAL A 66 -9.28 -0.93 9.17
N THR A 67 -8.72 -1.11 7.97
CA THR A 67 -7.29 -1.20 7.76
C THR A 67 -6.55 0.07 8.13
N ASN A 68 -7.02 1.21 7.66
CA ASN A 68 -6.43 2.49 8.04
C ASN A 68 -6.52 2.74 9.55
N ILE A 69 -7.65 2.40 10.18
CA ILE A 69 -7.82 2.55 11.64
C ILE A 69 -6.81 1.70 12.40
N TYR A 70 -6.60 0.44 12.01
CA TYR A 70 -5.62 -0.40 12.72
C TYR A 70 -4.18 0.04 12.45
N ILE A 71 -3.85 0.55 11.26
CA ILE A 71 -2.51 1.10 10.97
C ILE A 71 -2.22 2.29 11.88
N VAL A 72 -3.17 3.23 12.01
CA VAL A 72 -3.04 4.36 12.93
C VAL A 72 -2.95 3.88 14.38
N SER A 73 -3.75 2.88 14.77
CA SER A 73 -3.71 2.33 16.12
C SER A 73 -2.35 1.70 16.46
N ALA A 74 -1.77 0.94 15.50
CA ALA A 74 -0.43 0.36 15.61
C ALA A 74 0.65 1.45 15.74
N TRP A 75 0.53 2.52 14.96
CA TRP A 75 1.41 3.67 15.02
C TRP A 75 1.33 4.37 16.39
N MET A 76 0.11 4.64 16.87
CA MET A 76 -0.10 5.27 18.17
C MET A 76 0.41 4.42 19.33
N ALA A 77 0.28 3.09 19.27
CA ALA A 77 0.81 2.19 20.30
C ALA A 77 2.33 2.38 20.52
N GLN A 78 3.08 2.66 19.45
CA GLN A 78 4.53 2.92 19.54
C GLN A 78 4.85 4.26 20.22
N LEU A 79 3.94 5.24 20.16
CA LEU A 79 4.11 6.58 20.74
C LEU A 79 3.67 6.66 22.21
N VAL A 80 2.84 5.73 22.67
CA VAL A 80 2.32 5.69 24.04
C VAL A 80 3.39 5.18 25.01
N ALA A 81 3.70 5.97 26.04
CA ALA A 81 4.64 5.58 27.10
C ALA A 81 4.07 4.56 28.10
N GLY A 82 2.76 4.61 28.35
CA GLY A 82 2.10 3.73 29.33
C GLY A 82 1.93 2.30 28.82
N ALA A 83 2.54 1.34 29.51
CA ALA A 83 2.44 -0.09 29.19
C ALA A 83 1.00 -0.61 29.03
N PRO A 84 0.03 -0.38 29.96
CA PRO A 84 -1.31 -0.95 29.82
C PRO A 84 -2.05 -0.41 28.59
N LEU A 85 -1.97 0.91 28.35
CA LEU A 85 -2.59 1.55 27.18
C LEU A 85 -1.93 1.09 25.88
N ARG A 86 -0.61 0.93 25.85
CA ARG A 86 0.12 0.39 24.70
C ARG A 86 -0.37 -1.00 24.34
N TRP A 87 -0.43 -1.92 25.31
CA TRP A 87 -0.90 -3.29 25.07
C TRP A 87 -2.38 -3.35 24.68
N ALA A 88 -3.22 -2.45 25.22
CA ALA A 88 -4.60 -2.32 24.78
C ALA A 88 -4.68 -1.91 23.30
N LEU A 89 -3.88 -0.93 22.86
CA LEU A 89 -3.83 -0.52 21.44
C LEU A 89 -3.32 -1.63 20.53
N VAL A 90 -2.31 -2.40 20.97
CA VAL A 90 -1.83 -3.58 20.24
C VAL A 90 -2.96 -4.61 20.10
N ALA A 91 -3.67 -4.94 21.18
CA ALA A 91 -4.77 -5.89 21.14
C ALA A 91 -5.90 -5.44 20.20
N VAL A 92 -6.28 -4.16 20.26
CA VAL A 92 -7.27 -3.56 19.34
C VAL A 92 -6.79 -3.66 17.90
N THR A 93 -5.52 -3.36 17.62
CA THR A 93 -4.93 -3.46 16.28
C THR A 93 -5.06 -4.87 15.73
N PHE A 94 -4.69 -5.90 16.50
CA PHE A 94 -4.78 -7.30 16.06
C PHE A 94 -6.23 -7.77 15.89
N ALA A 95 -7.16 -7.33 16.73
CA ALA A 95 -8.58 -7.63 16.58
C ALA A 95 -9.15 -7.02 15.28
N LEU A 96 -8.84 -5.75 15.00
CA LEU A 96 -9.24 -5.08 13.76
C LEU A 96 -8.60 -5.70 12.52
N TYR A 97 -7.33 -6.10 12.61
CA TYR A 97 -6.66 -6.88 11.57
C TYR A 97 -7.41 -8.19 11.29
N GLY A 98 -7.67 -9.00 12.33
CA GLY A 98 -8.40 -10.26 12.18
C GLY A 98 -9.77 -10.09 11.53
N TRP A 99 -10.49 -9.01 11.89
CA TRP A 99 -11.75 -8.66 11.24
C TRP A 99 -11.56 -8.28 9.77
N ALA A 100 -10.65 -7.35 9.44
CA ALA A 100 -10.39 -6.97 8.05
C ALA A 100 -9.95 -8.18 7.20
N SER A 101 -9.09 -9.05 7.74
CA SER A 101 -8.65 -10.29 7.10
C SER A 101 -9.79 -11.26 6.84
N TRP A 102 -10.75 -11.35 7.76
CA TRP A 102 -11.94 -12.18 7.58
C TRP A 102 -12.78 -11.71 6.39
N ASP A 103 -12.99 -10.40 6.25
CA ASP A 103 -13.73 -9.83 5.11
C ASP A 103 -13.03 -10.17 3.77
N VAL A 104 -11.69 -10.07 3.70
CA VAL A 104 -10.91 -10.45 2.51
C VAL A 104 -11.01 -11.95 2.21
N ALA A 105 -10.99 -12.81 3.24
CA ALA A 105 -11.18 -14.25 3.08
C ALA A 105 -12.58 -14.58 2.55
N LEU A 106 -13.61 -13.87 3.00
CA LEU A 106 -14.97 -14.00 2.48
C LEU A 106 -15.06 -13.60 1.01
N TRP A 107 -14.30 -12.60 0.56
CA TRP A 107 -14.22 -12.26 -0.87
C TRP A 107 -13.66 -13.40 -1.71
N ALA A 108 -12.58 -14.06 -1.25
CA ALA A 108 -12.01 -15.20 -1.93
C ALA A 108 -12.99 -16.38 -1.95
N ARG A 109 -13.62 -16.69 -0.80
CA ARG A 109 -14.64 -17.74 -0.72
C ARG A 109 -15.82 -17.49 -1.67
N ALA A 110 -16.36 -16.28 -1.67
CA ALA A 110 -17.49 -15.93 -2.54
C ALA A 110 -17.10 -15.96 -4.03
N TYR A 111 -15.83 -15.74 -4.36
CA TYR A 111 -15.33 -15.85 -5.74
C TYR A 111 -15.31 -17.31 -6.21
N PHE A 112 -14.98 -18.25 -5.31
CA PHE A 112 -15.06 -19.68 -5.62
C PHE A 112 -16.49 -20.22 -5.62
N ALA A 113 -17.38 -19.65 -4.80
CA ALA A 113 -18.79 -20.07 -4.73
C ALA A 113 -19.60 -19.65 -5.97
N ALA A 114 -19.26 -18.50 -6.56
CA ALA A 114 -19.84 -18.00 -7.80
C ALA A 114 -18.72 -17.82 -8.84
N PRO A 115 -18.16 -18.92 -9.38
CA PRO A 115 -16.99 -18.84 -10.21
C PRO A 115 -17.27 -18.04 -11.48
N PRO A 116 -16.32 -17.20 -11.91
CA PRO A 116 -16.43 -16.52 -13.20
C PRO A 116 -16.36 -17.53 -14.35
N PRO A 117 -16.72 -17.10 -15.58
CA PRO A 117 -16.56 -17.90 -16.79
C PRO A 117 -15.17 -18.56 -16.91
N GLU A 118 -15.13 -19.77 -17.46
CA GLU A 118 -13.91 -20.59 -17.52
C GLU A 118 -12.80 -19.97 -18.40
N ASP A 119 -13.18 -19.11 -19.34
CA ASP A 119 -12.30 -18.39 -20.25
C ASP A 119 -11.62 -17.17 -19.61
N LEU A 120 -11.93 -16.85 -18.34
CA LEU A 120 -11.30 -15.73 -17.65
C LEU A 120 -9.82 -16.01 -17.36
N PRO A 121 -8.87 -15.25 -17.93
CA PRO A 121 -7.45 -15.47 -17.70
C PRO A 121 -7.09 -15.26 -16.22
N GLY A 122 -6.22 -16.12 -15.70
CA GLY A 122 -5.73 -16.04 -14.33
C GLY A 122 -6.81 -16.30 -13.27
N ARG A 123 -7.83 -17.13 -13.56
CA ARG A 123 -8.94 -17.44 -12.64
C ARG A 123 -8.46 -17.80 -11.22
N LEU A 124 -7.37 -18.58 -11.09
CA LEU A 124 -6.79 -18.96 -9.80
C LEU A 124 -5.87 -17.88 -9.20
N LEU A 125 -5.21 -17.08 -10.04
CA LEU A 125 -4.28 -16.04 -9.59
C LEU A 125 -5.00 -14.86 -8.90
N ARG A 126 -6.24 -14.58 -9.28
CA ARG A 126 -7.06 -13.50 -8.71
C ARG A 126 -7.30 -13.64 -7.20
N PRO A 127 -7.86 -14.75 -6.68
CA PRO A 127 -7.99 -14.97 -5.24
C PRO A 127 -6.63 -15.11 -4.55
N CYS A 128 -5.61 -15.66 -5.23
CA CYS A 128 -4.25 -15.69 -4.70
C CYS A 128 -3.68 -14.28 -4.46
N LEU A 129 -4.01 -13.28 -5.30
CA LEU A 129 -3.59 -11.90 -5.07
C LEU A 129 -4.22 -11.34 -3.78
N ALA A 130 -5.53 -11.50 -3.59
CA ALA A 130 -6.21 -11.00 -2.41
C ALA A 130 -5.73 -11.67 -1.11
N LEU A 131 -5.61 -13.00 -1.13
CA LEU A 131 -5.08 -13.76 0.01
C LEU A 131 -3.60 -13.48 0.25
N GLY A 132 -2.81 -13.27 -0.81
CA GLY A 132 -1.40 -12.90 -0.74
C GLY A 132 -1.19 -11.54 -0.09
N VAL A 133 -1.97 -10.53 -0.47
CA VAL A 133 -1.96 -9.20 0.19
C VAL A 133 -2.28 -9.35 1.69
N ASN A 134 -3.30 -10.14 2.03
CA ASN A 134 -3.66 -10.40 3.42
C ASN A 134 -2.55 -11.12 4.21
N ALA A 135 -1.88 -12.10 3.59
CA ALA A 135 -0.74 -12.81 4.17
C ALA A 135 0.45 -11.88 4.38
N THR A 136 0.75 -10.98 3.45
CA THR A 136 1.79 -9.96 3.63
C THR A 136 1.51 -9.10 4.87
N PHE A 137 0.27 -8.69 5.10
CA PHE A 137 -0.07 -7.93 6.31
C PHE A 137 0.09 -8.76 7.58
N ALA A 138 -0.21 -10.06 7.55
CA ALA A 138 0.06 -10.98 8.65
C ALA A 138 1.55 -10.96 9.02
N VAL A 139 2.43 -11.05 8.01
CA VAL A 139 3.88 -11.05 8.21
C VAL A 139 4.37 -9.72 8.78
N HIS A 140 3.86 -8.58 8.29
CA HIS A 140 4.16 -7.28 8.89
C HIS A 140 3.72 -7.21 10.36
N ALA A 141 2.54 -7.73 10.70
CA ALA A 141 2.05 -7.78 12.07
C ALA A 141 2.94 -8.65 12.97
N MET A 142 3.48 -9.76 12.46
CA MET A 142 4.44 -10.60 13.18
C MET A 142 5.77 -9.88 13.43
N VAL A 143 6.31 -9.17 12.43
CA VAL A 143 7.53 -8.36 12.60
C VAL A 143 7.29 -7.26 13.63
N TYR A 144 6.15 -6.59 13.56
CA TYR A 144 5.72 -5.58 14.53
C TYR A 144 5.65 -6.13 15.95
N LEU A 145 5.03 -7.31 16.15
CA LEU A 145 4.91 -7.93 17.46
C LEU A 145 6.27 -8.40 17.99
N ALA A 146 7.11 -8.99 17.12
CA ALA A 146 8.47 -9.35 17.49
C ALA A 146 9.30 -8.11 17.89
N ALA A 147 9.12 -7.00 17.20
CA ALA A 147 9.76 -5.73 17.52
C ALA A 147 9.27 -5.18 18.87
N ILE A 148 7.96 -5.10 19.10
CA ILE A 148 7.43 -4.51 20.33
C ILE A 148 7.73 -5.38 21.57
N CYS A 149 7.86 -6.69 21.40
CA CYS A 149 8.30 -7.61 22.45
C CYS A 149 9.82 -7.58 22.70
N GLY A 150 10.60 -6.84 21.90
CA GLY A 150 12.06 -6.82 21.99
C GLY A 150 12.75 -8.09 21.48
N ALA A 151 12.03 -8.95 20.75
CA ALA A 151 12.59 -10.19 20.20
C ALA A 151 13.53 -9.96 19.01
N ILE A 152 13.38 -8.83 18.30
CA ILE A 152 14.25 -8.43 17.18
C ILE A 152 14.84 -7.04 17.39
N THR A 153 16.09 -6.88 16.96
CA THR A 153 16.82 -5.60 17.00
C THR A 153 16.21 -4.58 16.02
N PRO A 154 16.41 -3.26 16.22
CA PRO A 154 15.90 -2.24 15.31
C PRO A 154 16.44 -2.37 13.88
N GLY A 155 17.72 -2.74 13.74
CA GLY A 155 18.33 -2.99 12.43
C GLY A 155 17.66 -4.13 11.68
N LEU A 156 17.34 -5.23 12.38
CA LEU A 156 16.64 -6.37 11.79
C LEU A 156 15.20 -6.04 11.43
N GLU A 157 14.46 -5.34 12.31
CA GLU A 157 13.11 -4.86 12.01
C GLU A 157 13.09 -4.02 10.73
N ARG A 158 14.02 -3.06 10.59
CA ARG A 158 14.13 -2.23 9.40
C ARG A 158 14.39 -3.06 8.15
N ALA A 159 15.34 -4.01 8.23
CA ALA A 159 15.65 -4.90 7.12
C ALA A 159 14.43 -5.75 6.71
N CYS A 160 13.67 -6.26 7.69
CA CYS A 160 12.45 -7.00 7.46
C CYS A 160 11.38 -6.14 6.76
N TYR A 161 11.09 -4.93 7.24
CA TYR A 161 10.11 -4.06 6.58
C TYR A 161 10.53 -3.70 5.16
N LEU A 162 11.81 -3.36 4.93
CA LEU A 162 12.30 -3.05 3.59
C LEU A 162 12.18 -4.26 2.65
N ALA A 163 12.58 -5.45 3.10
CA ALA A 163 12.50 -6.66 2.30
C ALA A 163 11.05 -7.05 1.99
N LEU A 164 10.14 -6.94 2.97
CA LEU A 164 8.73 -7.23 2.80
C LEU A 164 8.04 -6.23 1.86
N ASP A 165 8.38 -4.95 1.97
CA ASP A 165 7.81 -3.89 1.15
C ASP A 165 8.25 -4.04 -0.32
N VAL A 166 9.55 -4.20 -0.57
CA VAL A 166 10.06 -4.50 -1.92
C VAL A 166 9.47 -5.80 -2.44
N GLY A 167 9.45 -6.84 -1.60
CA GLY A 167 8.94 -8.17 -1.95
C GLY A 167 7.47 -8.15 -2.36
N VAL A 168 6.59 -7.49 -1.60
CA VAL A 168 5.16 -7.42 -1.94
C VAL A 168 4.93 -6.59 -3.20
N LYS A 169 5.65 -5.48 -3.37
CA LYS A 169 5.53 -4.62 -4.56
C LYS A 169 5.92 -5.39 -5.82
N LEU A 170 7.01 -6.17 -5.77
CA LEU A 170 7.41 -7.05 -6.86
C LEU A 170 6.39 -8.18 -7.08
N ALA A 171 5.99 -8.89 -6.03
CA ALA A 171 5.05 -10.00 -6.14
C ALA A 171 3.71 -9.57 -6.74
N VAL A 172 3.15 -8.44 -6.28
CA VAL A 172 1.92 -7.86 -6.84
C VAL A 172 2.13 -7.45 -8.29
N SER A 173 3.27 -6.82 -8.65
CA SER A 173 3.57 -6.46 -10.03
C SER A 173 3.65 -7.68 -10.95
N TRP A 174 4.31 -8.75 -10.51
CA TRP A 174 4.41 -10.02 -11.24
C TRP A 174 3.05 -10.69 -11.44
N LEU A 175 2.25 -10.77 -10.37
CA LEU A 175 0.88 -11.28 -10.45
C LEU A 175 0.06 -10.44 -11.43
N CYS A 176 0.13 -9.11 -11.33
CA CYS A 176 -0.52 -8.16 -12.24
C CYS A 176 -0.16 -8.38 -13.69
N CYS A 177 1.13 -8.52 -14.02
CA CYS A 177 1.55 -8.83 -15.38
C CYS A 177 0.95 -10.15 -15.90
N GLY A 178 0.80 -11.16 -15.03
CA GLY A 178 0.24 -12.45 -15.38
C GLY A 178 -1.24 -12.42 -15.77
N PHE A 179 -2.03 -11.48 -15.24
CA PHE A 179 -3.46 -11.34 -15.59
C PHE A 179 -3.78 -10.15 -16.51
N CYS A 180 -2.91 -9.14 -16.56
CA CYS A 180 -3.09 -7.91 -17.34
C CYS A 180 -2.13 -7.83 -18.54
N PHE A 181 -2.25 -8.73 -19.53
CA PHE A 181 -1.76 -8.40 -20.88
C PHE A 181 -2.51 -7.17 -21.48
N VAL A 182 -3.59 -6.70 -20.85
CA VAL A 182 -4.47 -5.63 -21.35
C VAL A 182 -4.46 -4.34 -20.50
N SER A 183 -3.93 -4.34 -19.27
CA SER A 183 -3.91 -3.11 -18.42
C SER A 183 -2.50 -2.58 -18.20
N PHE A 184 -1.82 -2.27 -19.31
CA PHE A 184 -0.47 -1.69 -19.35
C PHE A 184 -0.38 -0.38 -18.54
N VAL A 185 -1.45 0.42 -18.53
CA VAL A 185 -1.49 1.76 -17.90
C VAL A 185 -1.36 1.70 -16.37
N PHE A 186 -2.03 0.75 -15.71
CA PHE A 186 -1.96 0.62 -14.25
C PHE A 186 -0.59 0.06 -13.81
N CYS A 187 -0.03 -0.84 -14.62
CA CYS A 187 1.31 -1.37 -14.39
C CYS A 187 2.38 -0.28 -14.53
N CYS A 188 2.30 0.56 -15.58
CA CYS A 188 3.21 1.69 -15.76
C CYS A 188 3.09 2.75 -14.65
N TRP A 189 1.89 3.01 -14.13
CA TRP A 189 1.72 3.94 -13.00
C TRP A 189 2.30 3.37 -11.70
N LEU A 190 2.02 2.10 -11.39
CA LEU A 190 2.58 1.42 -10.22
C LEU A 190 4.12 1.40 -10.32
N VAL A 191 4.68 1.01 -11.46
CA VAL A 191 6.12 1.01 -11.72
C VAL A 191 6.72 2.42 -11.67
N GLY A 192 6.03 3.44 -12.17
CA GLY A 192 6.46 4.84 -12.08
C GLY A 192 6.52 5.35 -10.64
N TRP A 193 5.55 5.00 -9.81
CA TRP A 193 5.51 5.37 -8.40
C TRP A 193 6.49 4.55 -7.54
N LEU A 194 6.71 3.28 -7.90
CA LEU A 194 7.77 2.43 -7.34
C LEU A 194 9.16 2.96 -7.71
N GLY A 195 9.31 3.47 -8.93
CA GLY A 195 10.53 4.06 -9.46
C GLY A 195 10.88 5.39 -8.80
N THR A 196 9.92 6.26 -8.50
CA THR A 196 10.19 7.52 -7.78
C THR A 196 10.56 7.28 -6.32
N SER A 197 9.92 6.31 -5.66
CA SER A 197 10.24 5.95 -4.27
C SER A 197 11.67 5.38 -4.11
N THR A 198 12.20 4.74 -5.16
CA THR A 198 13.58 4.22 -5.19
C THR A 198 14.60 5.18 -5.82
N ALA A 199 14.21 6.00 -6.80
CA ALA A 199 15.10 6.97 -7.45
C ALA A 199 15.43 8.18 -6.57
N VAL A 200 14.55 8.53 -5.62
CA VAL A 200 14.89 9.52 -4.59
C VAL A 200 16.05 9.03 -3.70
N CYS A 201 16.26 7.72 -3.56
CA CYS A 201 17.41 7.15 -2.83
C CYS A 201 18.75 7.30 -3.57
N THR A 202 18.76 7.39 -4.90
CA THR A 202 20.00 7.48 -5.70
C THR A 202 20.33 8.90 -6.15
N ALA A 203 19.35 9.80 -6.24
CA ALA A 203 19.57 11.18 -6.70
C ALA A 203 20.14 12.13 -5.63
N VAL A 204 20.02 11.82 -4.34
CA VAL A 204 20.50 12.68 -3.23
C VAL A 204 21.99 12.46 -2.89
N GLY A 205 22.73 11.74 -3.75
CA GLY A 205 24.18 11.52 -3.62
C GLY A 205 25.05 12.29 -4.62
N ARG A 206 24.48 13.11 -5.51
CA ARG A 206 25.25 13.80 -6.56
C ARG A 206 24.63 15.12 -6.98
N THR A 207 24.87 16.17 -6.21
CA THR A 207 24.85 17.54 -6.74
C THR A 207 26.29 18.04 -6.85
N SER A 208 26.94 17.68 -7.96
CA SER A 208 27.99 18.50 -8.56
C SER A 208 27.56 18.77 -9.99
N GLY A 209 27.56 20.04 -10.35
CA GLY A 209 26.69 20.63 -11.37
C GLY A 209 26.84 20.07 -12.78
N GLN A 210 25.74 20.15 -13.53
CA GLN A 210 25.79 20.33 -14.97
C GLN A 210 24.46 20.87 -15.49
N ASP A 211 24.55 22.04 -16.14
CA ASP A 211 23.53 22.63 -16.99
C ASP A 211 23.07 21.65 -18.08
N VAL A 212 21.75 21.46 -18.25
CA VAL A 212 21.20 20.84 -19.46
C VAL A 212 19.96 21.59 -19.95
N THR A 213 20.17 22.24 -21.08
CA THR A 213 19.20 22.89 -21.98
C THR A 213 18.19 21.89 -22.56
N GLY A 214 16.96 22.36 -22.73
CA GLY A 214 15.77 21.58 -23.05
C GLY A 214 15.74 20.86 -24.41
N LYS A 215 15.02 19.74 -24.43
CA LYS A 215 14.44 19.10 -25.62
C LYS A 215 13.06 18.57 -25.29
N HIS A 216 12.05 19.06 -26.01
CA HIS A 216 10.68 18.56 -25.99
C HIS A 216 10.61 17.16 -26.59
N VAL A 217 10.05 16.21 -25.84
CA VAL A 217 9.69 14.87 -26.33
C VAL A 217 8.20 14.84 -26.62
N HIS A 218 7.85 14.69 -27.90
CA HIS A 218 6.48 14.52 -28.37
C HIS A 218 6.12 13.03 -28.34
N CYS A 219 5.18 12.63 -27.49
CA CYS A 219 4.60 11.29 -27.52
C CYS A 219 3.35 11.29 -28.42
N THR A 220 3.42 10.60 -29.55
CA THR A 220 2.27 10.33 -30.44
C THR A 220 1.66 8.97 -30.09
N CYS A 221 0.43 8.97 -29.58
CA CYS A 221 -0.37 7.75 -29.39
C CYS A 221 -1.07 7.41 -30.71
N MET A 222 -0.68 6.29 -31.35
CA MET A 222 -1.46 5.71 -32.45
C MET A 222 -2.60 4.86 -31.90
N GLY A 223 -3.85 5.25 -32.18
CA GLY A 223 -5.03 4.44 -31.89
C GLY A 223 -5.30 3.39 -32.98
N PRO A 224 -5.57 2.13 -32.63
CA PRO A 224 -5.97 1.12 -33.61
C PRO A 224 -7.44 1.30 -34.04
N ARG A 225 -7.71 1.10 -35.34
CA ARG A 225 -9.06 1.13 -35.93
C ARG A 225 -9.88 -0.09 -35.48
N PRO A 226 -11.20 0.06 -35.23
CA PRO A 226 -12.06 -1.05 -34.88
C PRO A 226 -12.46 -1.87 -36.12
N THR A 227 -12.12 -3.15 -36.15
CA THR A 227 -12.72 -4.13 -37.07
C THR A 227 -13.90 -4.81 -36.38
N SER A 228 -15.03 -4.84 -37.09
CA SER A 228 -16.31 -5.36 -36.64
C SER A 228 -16.32 -6.88 -36.58
N ARG A 229 -16.20 -7.46 -35.37
CA ARG A 229 -16.77 -8.78 -35.03
C ARG A 229 -17.37 -8.72 -33.63
N MET A 230 -18.70 -8.58 -33.60
CA MET A 230 -19.51 -8.66 -32.40
C MET A 230 -19.58 -10.12 -31.93
N HIS A 231 -18.85 -10.45 -30.86
CA HIS A 231 -19.21 -11.44 -29.83
C HIS A 231 -18.11 -11.38 -28.75
N ASN A 232 -18.34 -10.56 -27.70
CA ASN A 232 -17.60 -10.41 -26.41
C ASN A 232 -17.25 -8.97 -25.96
N THR A 233 -17.92 -7.94 -26.47
CA THR A 233 -17.70 -6.55 -26.02
C THR A 233 -18.47 -6.13 -24.75
N ARG A 234 -19.29 -7.01 -24.14
CA ARG A 234 -20.03 -6.66 -22.90
C ARG A 234 -19.12 -6.46 -21.69
N TRP A 235 -18.04 -7.22 -21.56
CA TRP A 235 -17.09 -7.06 -20.44
C TRP A 235 -16.23 -5.79 -20.59
N TYR A 236 -15.82 -5.44 -21.81
CA TYR A 236 -15.06 -4.22 -22.08
C TYR A 236 -15.90 -2.95 -21.90
N LYS A 237 -17.19 -2.97 -22.27
CA LYS A 237 -18.11 -1.84 -22.01
C LYS A 237 -18.42 -1.65 -20.52
N CYS A 238 -18.39 -2.70 -19.70
CA CYS A 238 -18.55 -2.55 -18.26
C CYS A 238 -17.31 -1.93 -17.59
N TRP A 239 -16.13 -2.12 -18.18
CA TRP A 239 -14.85 -1.59 -17.69
C TRP A 239 -14.59 -0.13 -18.10
N LEU A 240 -15.09 0.30 -19.26
CA LEU A 240 -14.94 1.67 -19.78
C LEU A 240 -16.23 2.52 -19.72
N GLY A 241 -17.38 1.91 -19.44
CA GLY A 241 -18.70 2.57 -19.50
C GLY A 241 -19.26 3.05 -18.15
N HIS A 242 -18.60 2.75 -17.03
CA HIS A 242 -18.79 3.57 -15.85
C HIS A 242 -17.83 4.75 -15.97
N GLU A 243 -18.39 5.92 -16.23
CA GLU A 243 -17.77 7.20 -15.88
C GLU A 243 -17.40 7.14 -14.39
N VAL A 244 -16.22 6.61 -14.07
CA VAL A 244 -15.59 6.87 -12.80
C VAL A 244 -15.26 8.34 -12.86
N ALA A 245 -16.13 9.16 -12.27
CA ALA A 245 -15.96 10.60 -12.21
C ALA A 245 -14.50 10.89 -11.82
N PRO A 246 -13.72 11.63 -12.64
CA PRO A 246 -12.32 11.95 -12.35
C PRO A 246 -12.16 12.67 -10.99
N HIS A 247 -13.25 13.16 -10.42
CA HIS A 247 -13.34 13.73 -9.08
C HIS A 247 -13.10 12.73 -7.94
N LEU A 248 -13.46 11.44 -8.06
CA LEU A 248 -13.30 10.50 -6.93
C LEU A 248 -11.84 10.06 -6.73
N VAL A 249 -11.09 9.92 -7.82
CA VAL A 249 -9.63 9.71 -7.78
C VAL A 249 -8.95 10.97 -7.22
N ALA A 250 -9.42 12.17 -7.56
CA ALA A 250 -8.86 13.42 -7.01
C ALA A 250 -9.19 13.65 -5.52
N VAL A 251 -10.32 13.14 -5.00
CA VAL A 251 -10.72 13.32 -3.59
C VAL A 251 -10.05 12.31 -2.66
N VAL A 252 -9.75 11.09 -3.14
CA VAL A 252 -9.03 10.08 -2.34
C VAL A 252 -7.50 10.21 -2.48
N MET A 253 -6.99 10.92 -3.50
CA MET A 253 -5.55 10.99 -3.81
C MET A 253 -4.91 12.39 -3.72
N ARG A 254 -5.49 13.36 -3.01
CA ARG A 254 -4.70 14.54 -2.62
C ARG A 254 -3.79 14.16 -1.44
N PRO A 255 -2.46 14.13 -1.62
CA PRO A 255 -1.58 14.10 -0.46
C PRO A 255 -1.84 15.37 0.35
N VAL A 256 -2.19 15.21 1.64
CA VAL A 256 -2.21 16.29 2.61
C VAL A 256 -0.76 16.68 2.89
N LEU A 257 -0.19 17.48 1.98
CA LEU A 257 1.04 18.24 2.17
C LEU A 257 0.75 19.66 1.68
N SER A 258 -0.05 20.39 2.45
CA SER A 258 -0.11 21.84 2.38
C SER A 258 0.48 22.40 3.66
N THR A 259 1.80 22.56 3.66
CA THR A 259 2.53 23.40 4.61
C THR A 259 2.23 24.86 4.28
N LYS A 260 1.06 25.35 4.72
CA LYS A 260 0.75 26.78 4.87
C LYS A 260 -0.15 26.96 6.08
N LEU A 261 0.42 26.76 7.26
CA LEU A 261 -0.18 27.12 8.56
C LEU A 261 0.95 27.25 9.58
N PHE A 262 1.83 28.23 9.34
CA PHE A 262 2.69 28.92 10.31
C PHE A 262 3.13 30.22 9.64
N GLU A 263 2.17 31.14 9.51
CA GLU A 263 2.38 32.58 9.60
C GLU A 263 1.48 33.07 10.75
#